data_AF-A0A967IDE9-F1
#
_entry.id   AF-A0A967IDE9-F1
#
_cell.length_a   1.000
_cell.length_b   1.000
_cell.length_c   1.000
_cell.angle_alpha   90.00
_cell.angle_beta   90.00
_cell.angle_gamma   90.00
#
_symmetry.space_group_name_H-M   'P 1'
#
loop_
_entity.id
_entity.type
_entity.pdbx_description
1 polymer ?
#
loop_
_entity_poly.entity_id
_entity_poly.type
_entity_poly.pdbx_seq_one_letter_code
_entity_poly.pdbx_strand_id
1 'polypeptide(L)'
;LGAIMGRYNEILDILAHEPEAFEPILYENRKTGETIAADWAEGFLIGVQLRAGAWKALFNSEDALCFAPVAAFTPDKDGGFMIKPEHDADIERFRAEAGDLIPEAVRGMYRFFRKTRGYFQGRTKLGRNDPCFCGSGKKFKKCCGASRH
;
A
#
# COMPACT_ATOMS: atom_id res chain seq x y z
N LEU A 1 1.97 25.84 -2.28
CA LEU A 1 0.78 25.00 -1.94
C LEU A 1 0.04 24.49 -3.19
N GLY A 2 -0.16 25.30 -4.25
CA GLY A 2 -0.88 24.86 -5.45
C GLY A 2 -0.31 23.64 -6.19
N ALA A 3 1.02 23.53 -6.32
CA ALA A 3 1.64 22.40 -7.02
C ALA A 3 1.46 21.05 -6.29
N ILE A 4 1.57 21.03 -4.96
CA ILE A 4 1.40 19.82 -4.14
C ILE A 4 -0.03 19.31 -4.24
N MET A 5 -1.02 20.20 -4.07
CA MET A 5 -2.42 19.83 -4.17
C MET A 5 -2.82 19.47 -5.62
N GLY A 6 -2.19 20.09 -6.62
CA GLY A 6 -2.33 19.72 -8.02
C GLY A 6 -1.90 18.28 -8.27
N ARG A 7 -0.68 17.91 -7.85
CA ARG A 7 -0.16 16.54 -7.99
C ARG A 7 -1.00 15.53 -7.20
N TYR A 8 -1.47 15.90 -6.01
CA TYR A 8 -2.37 15.05 -5.23
C TYR A 8 -3.66 14.71 -5.99
N ASN A 9 -4.32 15.72 -6.54
CA ASN A 9 -5.56 15.53 -7.29
C ASN A 9 -5.35 14.74 -8.58
N GLU A 10 -4.23 15.01 -9.28
CA GLU A 10 -3.84 14.27 -10.47
C GLU A 10 -3.65 12.77 -10.17
N ILE A 11 -2.92 12.43 -9.11
CA ILE A 11 -2.74 11.02 -8.69
C ILE A 11 -4.09 10.36 -8.40
N LEU A 12 -5.01 11.06 -7.73
CA LEU A 12 -6.34 10.53 -7.44
C LEU A 12 -7.15 10.27 -8.71
N ASP A 13 -7.06 11.17 -9.69
CA ASP A 13 -7.76 11.07 -10.97
C ASP A 13 -7.22 9.91 -11.81
N ILE A 14 -5.89 9.82 -11.96
CA ILE A 14 -5.21 8.72 -12.64
C ILE A 14 -5.61 7.39 -12.01
N LEU A 15 -5.44 7.24 -10.69
CA LEU A 15 -5.79 5.98 -10.01
C LEU A 15 -7.28 5.62 -10.13
N ALA A 16 -8.16 6.62 -10.26
CA ALA A 16 -9.59 6.40 -10.41
C ALA A 16 -9.98 5.94 -11.82
N HIS A 17 -9.41 6.54 -12.86
CA HIS A 17 -9.88 6.44 -14.24
C HIS A 17 -8.89 5.70 -15.16
N GLU A 18 -7.59 5.90 -14.98
CA GLU A 18 -6.52 5.34 -15.82
C GLU A 18 -5.38 4.78 -14.95
N PRO A 19 -5.63 3.76 -14.10
CA PRO A 19 -4.67 3.32 -13.09
C PRO A 19 -3.35 2.84 -13.71
N GLU A 20 -3.37 2.29 -14.92
CA GLU A 20 -2.17 1.85 -15.65
C GLU A 20 -1.23 3.01 -16.04
N ALA A 21 -1.71 4.26 -16.03
CA ALA A 21 -0.90 5.45 -16.28
C ALA A 21 -0.24 6.00 -15.01
N PHE A 22 -0.47 5.38 -13.85
CA PHE A 22 0.16 5.81 -12.60
C PHE A 22 1.65 5.48 -12.61
N GLU A 23 2.48 6.52 -12.53
CA GLU A 23 3.91 6.39 -12.31
C GLU A 23 4.36 7.19 -11.07
N PRO A 24 5.08 6.57 -10.11
CA PRO A 24 5.77 7.28 -9.04
C PRO A 24 6.96 8.06 -9.58
N ILE A 25 7.33 9.14 -8.89
CA ILE A 25 8.57 9.86 -9.19
C ILE A 25 9.70 9.13 -8.47
N LEU A 26 10.44 8.30 -9.20
CA LEU A 26 11.62 7.59 -8.72
C LEU A 26 12.87 8.18 -9.40
N TYR A 27 14.00 8.15 -8.69
CA TYR A 27 15.28 8.53 -9.28
C TYR A 27 15.93 7.34 -9.94
N GLU A 28 16.81 7.58 -10.90
CA GLU A 28 17.67 6.55 -11.50
C GLU A 28 19.13 6.90 -11.30
N ASN A 29 19.95 5.89 -11.04
CA ASN A 29 21.39 6.04 -11.05
C ASN A 29 21.86 6.24 -12.50
N ARG A 30 22.32 7.46 -12.81
CA ARG A 30 22.76 7.85 -14.16
C ARG A 30 23.88 6.99 -14.76
N LYS A 31 24.62 6.23 -13.94
CA LYS A 31 25.71 5.37 -14.40
C LYS A 31 25.28 3.93 -14.64
N THR A 32 24.37 3.41 -13.82
CA THR A 32 23.97 1.99 -13.83
C THR A 32 22.57 1.77 -14.43
N GLY A 33 21.75 2.83 -14.52
CA GLY A 33 20.33 2.73 -14.91
C GLY A 33 19.42 2.16 -13.81
N GLU A 34 19.96 1.96 -12.60
CA GLU A 34 19.22 1.35 -11.49
C GLU A 34 18.21 2.31 -10.88
N THR A 35 16.97 1.83 -10.67
CA THR A 35 15.90 2.54 -9.97
C THR A 35 16.23 2.75 -8.48
N ILE A 36 16.33 4.00 -8.05
CA ILE A 36 16.54 4.41 -6.66
C ILE A 36 15.17 4.67 -6.02
N ALA A 37 14.62 3.64 -5.39
CA ALA A 37 13.28 3.64 -4.82
C ALA A 37 13.23 3.87 -3.29
N ALA A 38 14.37 3.80 -2.60
CA ALA A 38 14.42 3.80 -1.13
C ALA A 38 13.79 5.06 -0.50
N ASP A 39 14.18 6.25 -0.96
CA ASP A 39 13.66 7.54 -0.45
C ASP A 39 12.15 7.68 -0.66
N TRP A 40 11.66 7.19 -1.81
CA TRP A 40 10.23 7.19 -2.12
C TRP A 40 9.46 6.25 -1.19
N ALA A 41 9.98 5.03 -0.99
CA ALA A 41 9.37 4.03 -0.13
C ALA A 41 9.35 4.47 1.35
N GLU A 42 10.41 5.12 1.82
CA GLU A 42 10.46 5.72 3.16
C GLU A 42 9.40 6.81 3.33
N GLY A 43 9.32 7.75 2.39
CA GLY A 43 8.31 8.80 2.40
C GLY A 43 6.88 8.24 2.39
N PHE A 44 6.64 7.20 1.59
CA PHE A 44 5.36 6.50 1.55
C PHE A 44 5.03 5.85 2.90
N LEU A 45 5.99 5.17 3.52
CA LEU A 45 5.82 4.54 4.84
C LEU A 45 5.51 5.57 5.92
N ILE A 46 6.14 6.75 5.91
CA ILE A 46 5.79 7.85 6.82
C ILE A 46 4.30 8.21 6.65
N GLY A 47 3.83 8.34 5.40
CA GLY A 47 2.41 8.58 5.10
C GLY A 47 1.48 7.49 5.62
N VAL A 48 1.88 6.21 5.50
CA VAL A 48 1.16 5.06 6.07
C VAL A 48 1.07 5.17 7.60
N GLN A 49 2.19 5.47 8.27
CA GLN A 49 2.28 5.55 9.72
C GLN A 49 1.40 6.66 10.32
N LEU A 50 1.27 7.80 9.64
CA LEU A 50 0.34 8.88 10.02
C LEU A 50 -1.11 8.41 10.14
N ARG A 51 -1.48 7.29 9.50
CA ARG A 51 -2.81 6.68 9.55
C ARG A 51 -2.75 5.17 9.81
N ALA A 52 -1.81 4.70 10.63
CA ALA A 52 -1.56 3.27 10.85
C ALA A 52 -2.84 2.44 11.15
N GLY A 53 -3.80 3.00 11.89
CA GLY A 53 -5.07 2.35 12.18
C GLY A 53 -5.92 2.04 10.93
N ALA A 54 -5.90 2.91 9.91
CA ALA A 54 -6.62 2.70 8.66
C ALA A 54 -5.94 1.62 7.78
N TRP A 55 -4.62 1.51 7.87
CA TRP A 55 -3.82 0.55 7.09
C TRP A 55 -3.85 -0.88 7.63
N LYS A 56 -4.26 -1.08 8.89
CA LYS A 56 -4.54 -2.43 9.45
C LYS A 56 -5.51 -3.24 8.59
N ALA A 57 -6.44 -2.57 7.92
CA ALA A 57 -7.35 -3.17 6.95
C ALA A 57 -6.59 -3.98 5.89
N LEU A 58 -5.60 -3.36 5.25
CA LEU A 58 -4.81 -3.98 4.20
C LEU A 58 -3.88 -5.05 4.77
N PHE A 59 -3.14 -4.73 5.83
CA PHE A 59 -2.13 -5.64 6.39
C PHE A 59 -2.70 -6.94 6.97
N ASN A 60 -3.97 -6.94 7.37
CA ASN A 60 -4.66 -8.13 7.86
C ASN A 60 -5.55 -8.80 6.80
N SER A 61 -5.38 -8.44 5.53
CA SER A 61 -6.11 -9.03 4.40
C SER A 61 -5.20 -9.88 3.52
N GLU A 62 -5.79 -10.69 2.65
CA GLU A 62 -5.07 -11.47 1.63
C GLU A 62 -4.31 -10.56 0.63
N ASP A 63 -4.71 -9.30 0.51
CA ASP A 63 -4.08 -8.31 -0.37
C ASP A 63 -2.79 -7.71 0.23
N ALA A 64 -2.38 -8.08 1.45
CA ALA A 64 -1.22 -7.50 2.14
C ALA A 64 0.09 -7.58 1.34
N LEU A 65 0.24 -8.59 0.49
CA LEU A 65 1.43 -8.79 -0.36
C LEU A 65 1.67 -7.66 -1.36
N CYS A 66 0.64 -6.87 -1.72
CA CYS A 66 0.86 -5.70 -2.59
C CYS A 66 1.77 -4.64 -1.93
N PHE A 67 2.00 -4.70 -0.61
CA PHE A 67 2.92 -3.81 0.09
C PHE A 67 4.39 -4.27 0.00
N ALA A 68 4.66 -5.50 -0.46
CA ALA A 68 6.00 -6.08 -0.44
C ALA A 68 7.08 -5.24 -1.17
N PRO A 69 6.81 -4.63 -2.35
CA PRO A 69 7.78 -3.77 -3.01
C PRO A 69 8.18 -2.54 -2.19
N VAL A 70 7.26 -1.95 -1.44
CA VAL A 70 7.57 -0.86 -0.51
C VAL A 70 8.36 -1.39 0.69
N ALA A 71 7.92 -2.52 1.26
CA ALA A 71 8.57 -3.12 2.43
C ALA A 71 10.02 -3.55 2.17
N ALA A 72 10.37 -3.88 0.92
CA ALA A 72 11.72 -4.26 0.50
C ALA A 72 12.77 -3.18 0.82
N PHE A 73 12.37 -1.91 0.81
CA PHE A 73 13.23 -0.76 1.08
C PHE A 73 13.12 -0.22 2.51
N THR A 74 12.18 -0.73 3.31
CA THR A 74 11.92 -0.16 4.63
C THR A 74 12.73 -0.85 5.71
N PRO A 75 13.37 -0.08 6.61
CA PRO A 75 14.10 -0.67 7.71
C PRO A 75 13.17 -1.42 8.69
N ASP A 76 13.66 -2.51 9.30
CA ASP A 76 13.03 -3.10 10.49
C ASP A 76 13.34 -2.26 11.75
N LYS A 77 12.81 -2.71 12.89
CA LYS A 77 12.94 -1.99 14.17
C LYS A 77 14.39 -1.89 14.69
N ASP A 78 15.30 -2.70 14.16
CA ASP A 78 16.70 -2.76 14.53
C ASP A 78 17.60 -2.04 13.50
N GLY A 79 17.01 -1.35 12.52
CA GLY A 79 17.74 -0.72 11.42
C GLY A 79 18.22 -1.71 10.34
N GLY A 80 17.81 -2.98 10.44
CA GLY A 80 17.83 -3.94 9.32
C GLY A 80 16.72 -3.60 8.35
N PHE A 81 16.28 -4.52 7.47
CA PHE A 81 15.12 -4.32 6.60
C PHE A 81 14.03 -5.31 6.97
N MET A 82 12.75 -4.97 6.71
CA MET A 82 11.61 -5.84 7.04
C MET A 82 11.69 -7.24 6.43
N ILE A 83 12.39 -7.38 5.31
CA ILE A 83 12.82 -8.67 4.75
C ILE A 83 14.31 -8.81 5.09
N LYS A 84 14.70 -9.72 5.99
CA LYS A 84 16.12 -9.93 6.31
C LYS A 84 16.76 -10.80 5.24
N PRO A 85 17.93 -10.41 4.67
CA PRO A 85 18.66 -11.27 3.76
C PRO A 85 19.42 -12.30 4.58
N GLU A 86 18.76 -13.40 4.94
CA GLU A 86 19.45 -14.62 5.37
C GLU A 86 20.09 -15.30 4.15
N HIS A 87 21.03 -14.63 3.46
CA HIS A 87 21.73 -15.12 2.27
C HIS A 87 20.83 -15.78 1.20
N ASP A 88 19.56 -15.42 1.14
CA ASP A 88 18.62 -15.95 0.15
C ASP A 88 18.75 -15.11 -1.13
N ALA A 89 19.29 -15.71 -2.18
CA ALA A 89 19.45 -15.06 -3.48
C ALA A 89 18.11 -14.58 -4.06
N ASP A 90 16.99 -15.17 -3.65
CA ASP A 90 15.66 -14.75 -4.07
C ASP A 90 15.24 -13.43 -3.42
N ILE A 91 15.64 -13.19 -2.17
CA ILE A 91 15.36 -11.93 -1.45
C ILE A 91 16.15 -10.77 -2.06
N GLU A 92 17.43 -10.99 -2.36
CA GLU A 92 18.26 -9.96 -2.99
C GLU A 92 17.82 -9.65 -4.42
N ARG A 93 17.45 -10.68 -5.19
CA ARG A 93 16.85 -10.47 -6.52
C ARG A 93 15.54 -9.68 -6.43
N PHE A 94 14.65 -10.07 -5.51
CA PHE A 94 13.39 -9.35 -5.30
C PHE A 94 13.63 -7.88 -4.96
N ARG A 95 14.59 -7.57 -4.09
CA ARG A 95 14.94 -6.18 -3.75
C ARG A 95 15.46 -5.38 -4.92
N ALA A 96 16.31 -5.97 -5.75
CA ALA A 96 16.84 -5.32 -6.95
C ALA A 96 15.73 -4.93 -7.93
N GLU A 97 14.66 -5.73 -7.99
CA GLU A 97 13.51 -5.52 -8.88
C GLU A 97 12.35 -4.76 -8.18
N ALA A 98 12.39 -4.60 -6.86
CA ALA A 98 11.28 -4.07 -6.08
C ALA A 98 10.91 -2.63 -6.48
N GLY A 99 11.87 -1.83 -6.94
CA GLY A 99 11.62 -0.46 -7.41
C GLY A 99 10.65 -0.44 -8.58
N ASP A 100 10.84 -1.34 -9.54
CA ASP A 100 10.03 -1.44 -10.75
C ASP A 100 8.63 -2.01 -10.48
N LEU A 101 8.44 -2.65 -9.32
CA LEU A 101 7.16 -3.17 -8.86
C LEU A 101 6.32 -2.15 -8.07
N ILE A 102 6.87 -0.98 -7.74
CA ILE A 102 6.15 0.07 -6.98
C ILE A 102 4.86 0.55 -7.68
N PRO A 103 4.81 0.77 -9.00
CA PRO A 103 3.58 1.17 -9.66
C PRO A 103 2.44 0.16 -9.44
N GLU A 104 2.70 -1.14 -9.59
CA GLU A 104 1.70 -2.19 -9.34
C GLU A 104 1.34 -2.30 -7.86
N ALA A 105 2.30 -2.13 -6.96
CA ALA A 105 2.04 -2.06 -5.52
C ALA A 105 1.02 -0.97 -5.17
N VAL A 106 1.23 0.26 -5.65
CA VAL A 106 0.33 1.40 -5.40
C VAL A 106 -1.06 1.14 -5.98
N ARG A 107 -1.14 0.58 -7.19
CA ARG A 107 -2.41 0.20 -7.81
C ARG A 107 -3.15 -0.85 -6.99
N GLY A 108 -2.46 -1.88 -6.51
CA GLY A 108 -3.01 -2.90 -5.62
C GLY A 108 -3.58 -2.30 -4.33
N MET A 109 -2.81 -1.45 -3.66
CA MET A 109 -3.24 -0.74 -2.45
C MET A 109 -4.46 0.15 -2.73
N TYR A 110 -4.46 0.90 -3.84
CA TYR A 110 -5.59 1.75 -4.21
C TYR A 110 -6.85 0.93 -4.49
N ARG A 111 -6.75 -0.18 -5.24
CA ARG A 111 -7.88 -1.09 -5.51
C ARG A 111 -8.49 -1.62 -4.22
N PHE A 112 -7.65 -2.05 -3.27
CA PHE A 112 -8.09 -2.48 -1.94
C PHE A 112 -8.89 -1.38 -1.21
N PHE A 113 -8.32 -0.18 -1.09
CA PHE A 113 -8.97 0.91 -0.34
C PHE A 113 -10.22 1.47 -1.04
N ARG A 114 -10.27 1.43 -2.38
CA ARG A 114 -11.47 1.78 -3.14
C ARG A 114 -12.61 0.81 -2.86
N LYS A 115 -12.33 -0.50 -2.86
CA LYS A 115 -13.30 -1.55 -2.52
C LYS A 115 -13.80 -1.39 -1.08
N THR A 116 -12.89 -1.18 -0.12
CA THR A 116 -13.27 -1.07 1.29
C THR A 116 -14.08 0.18 1.61
N ARG A 117 -13.79 1.34 0.99
CA ARG A 117 -14.61 2.56 1.09
C ARG A 117 -16.06 2.34 0.65
N GLY A 118 -16.30 1.49 -0.35
CA GLY A 118 -17.65 1.11 -0.79
C GLY A 118 -18.48 0.48 0.32
N TYR A 119 -17.87 -0.33 1.20
CA TYR A 119 -18.55 -0.89 2.38
C TYR A 119 -18.87 0.17 3.43
N PHE A 120 -17.96 1.11 3.69
CA PHE A 120 -18.21 2.22 4.63
C PHE A 120 -19.36 3.12 4.18
N GLN A 121 -19.44 3.41 2.88
CA GLN A 121 -20.45 4.29 2.29
C GLN A 121 -21.79 3.59 2.01
N GLY A 122 -21.91 2.29 2.30
CA GLY A 122 -23.12 1.51 2.02
C GLY A 122 -23.39 1.26 0.54
N ARG A 123 -22.43 1.60 -0.34
CA ARG A 123 -22.51 1.36 -1.79
C ARG A 123 -22.33 -0.13 -2.13
N THR A 124 -21.57 -0.85 -1.29
CA THR A 124 -21.38 -2.29 -1.41
C THR A 124 -22.00 -2.99 -0.21
N LYS A 125 -22.85 -4.00 -0.44
CA LYS A 125 -23.42 -4.81 0.64
C LYS A 125 -22.34 -5.70 1.25
N LEU A 126 -22.24 -5.67 2.59
CA LEU A 126 -21.39 -6.57 3.36
C LEU A 126 -22.28 -7.50 4.20
N GLY A 127 -22.06 -8.81 4.08
CA GLY A 127 -22.77 -9.81 4.86
C GLY A 127 -22.41 -9.71 6.34
N ARG A 128 -23.39 -9.98 7.21
CA ARG A 128 -23.20 -9.94 8.68
C ARG A 128 -22.08 -10.87 9.17
N ASN A 129 -21.80 -11.95 8.46
CA ASN A 129 -20.78 -12.94 8.83
C ASN A 129 -19.44 -12.76 8.11
N ASP A 130 -19.36 -11.86 7.13
CA ASP A 130 -18.13 -11.63 6.35
C ASP A 130 -17.04 -11.02 7.23
N PRO A 131 -15.75 -11.15 6.88
CA PRO A 131 -14.67 -10.43 7.53
C PRO A 131 -14.95 -8.92 7.53
N CYS A 132 -14.72 -8.27 8.68
CA CYS A 132 -14.93 -6.84 8.80
C CYS A 132 -13.90 -6.06 7.98
N PHE A 133 -14.36 -5.13 7.14
CA PHE A 133 -13.51 -4.30 6.25
C PHE A 133 -12.43 -3.49 6.97
N CYS A 134 -12.51 -3.34 8.30
CA CYS A 134 -11.53 -2.57 9.09
C CYS A 134 -10.24 -3.36 9.38
N GLY A 135 -10.13 -4.61 8.90
CA GLY A 135 -8.97 -5.47 9.14
C GLY A 135 -8.88 -6.02 10.55
N SER A 136 -9.95 -6.01 11.34
CA SER A 136 -9.88 -6.54 12.70
C SER A 136 -9.80 -8.08 12.76
N GLY A 137 -9.95 -8.77 11.64
CA GLY A 137 -10.10 -10.23 11.57
C GLY A 137 -11.44 -10.76 12.14
N LYS A 138 -12.27 -9.88 12.71
CA LYS A 138 -13.58 -10.25 13.26
C LYS A 138 -14.65 -10.28 12.17
N LYS A 139 -15.70 -11.09 12.35
CA LYS A 139 -16.93 -11.01 11.53
C LYS A 139 -17.56 -9.61 11.65
N PHE A 140 -18.15 -9.09 10.59
CA PHE A 140 -18.73 -7.74 10.53
C PHE A 140 -19.70 -7.48 11.69
N LYS A 141 -20.62 -8.42 11.98
CA LYS A 141 -21.58 -8.32 13.10
C LYS A 141 -20.95 -8.25 14.50
N LYS A 142 -19.69 -8.67 14.64
CA LYS A 142 -18.92 -8.64 15.90
C LYS A 142 -17.90 -7.49 15.94
N CYS A 143 -17.95 -6.56 14.98
CA CYS A 143 -17.03 -5.44 14.87
C CYS A 143 -17.77 -4.18 14.42
N CYS A 144 -17.48 -3.61 13.25
CA CYS A 144 -18.12 -2.35 12.79
C CYS A 144 -19.65 -2.46 12.59
N GLY A 145 -20.20 -3.67 12.49
CA GLY A 145 -21.64 -3.92 12.44
C GLY A 145 -22.29 -4.17 13.80
N ALA A 146 -21.54 -4.17 14.91
CA ALA A 146 -22.07 -4.43 16.25
C ALA A 146 -22.85 -3.25 16.84
N SER A 147 -22.50 -2.01 16.46
CA SER A 147 -23.11 -0.78 16.98
C SER A 147 -24.19 -0.18 16.07
N ARG A 148 -24.52 -0.86 14.96
CA ARG A 148 -25.60 -0.47 14.06
C ARG A 148 -26.91 -1.08 14.57
N HIS A 149 -27.44 -0.51 15.65
CA HIS A 149 -28.81 -0.75 16.11
C HIS A 149 -29.75 0.31 15.54
#